data_AF-A0A075TEK6-F1
#
_entry.id   AF-A0A075TEK6-F1
#
_cell.length_a   1.000
_cell.length_b   1.000
_cell.length_c   1.000
_cell.angle_alpha   90.00
_cell.angle_beta   90.00
_cell.angle_gamma   90.00
#
_symmetry.space_group_name_H-M   'P 1'
#
loop_
_entity.id
_entity.type
_entity.pdbx_description
1 polymer ?
#
loop_
_entity_poly.entity_id
_entity_poly.type
_entity_poly.pdbx_seq_one_letter_code
_entity_poly.pdbx_strand_id
1 'polypeptide(L)'
;TWGLAILCMLLASHLSTVKARGIKHRFKWNRKTLPSSNHITEARVAENRPGAFIKQGRKLDIDFGAEGNRYYAAYYWQFPDGIYYEGCSEANVTKEMVVASCINATQAANQAEFSREKQESRLYQRVLWRLIKEISSTKRCEYWLERGAALRVAVDQPAMVC
;
A
#
# COMPACT_ATOMS: atom_id res chain seq x y z
N THR A 1 13.76 54.68 -41.18
CA THR A 1 12.92 53.46 -41.21
C THR A 1 11.75 53.61 -40.24
N TRP A 2 10.77 54.43 -40.61
CA TRP A 2 9.64 54.77 -39.73
C TRP A 2 8.50 53.72 -39.77
N GLY A 3 8.47 52.88 -40.81
CA GLY A 3 7.46 51.84 -40.97
C GLY A 3 7.50 50.73 -39.91
N LEU A 4 8.68 50.39 -39.38
CA LEU A 4 8.80 49.34 -38.36
C LEU A 4 8.22 49.78 -37.01
N ALA A 5 8.37 51.06 -36.67
CA ALA A 5 7.82 51.65 -35.45
C ALA A 5 6.29 51.73 -35.51
N ILE A 6 5.74 52.07 -36.68
CA ILE A 6 4.28 52.14 -36.89
C ILE A 6 3.67 50.74 -36.82
N LEU A 7 4.34 49.73 -37.39
CA LEU A 7 3.90 48.33 -37.31
C LEU A 7 3.91 47.79 -35.86
N CYS A 8 4.95 48.10 -35.08
CA CYS A 8 5.02 47.70 -33.66
C CYS A 8 3.91 48.34 -32.81
N MET A 9 3.64 49.63 -33.01
CA MET A 9 2.57 50.34 -32.29
C MET A 9 1.18 49.79 -32.64
N LEU A 10 0.93 49.48 -33.91
CA LEU A 10 -0.33 48.86 -34.36
C LEU A 10 -0.51 47.46 -33.76
N LEU A 11 0.52 46.60 -33.77
CA LEU A 11 0.46 45.26 -33.18
C LEU A 11 0.21 45.27 -31.67
N ALA A 12 0.82 46.19 -30.92
CA ALA A 12 0.64 46.29 -29.47
C ALA A 12 -0.77 46.78 -29.07
N SER A 13 -1.46 47.48 -29.97
CA SER A 13 -2.80 48.06 -29.71
C SER A 13 -3.94 47.03 -29.77
N HIS A 14 -3.69 45.83 -30.32
CA HIS A 14 -4.68 44.74 -30.38
C HIS A 14 -4.64 43.81 -29.15
N LEU A 15 -3.68 43.97 -28.25
CA LEU A 15 -3.64 43.26 -26.98
C LEU A 15 -4.53 43.99 -25.97
N SER A 16 -5.85 43.80 -26.16
CA SER A 16 -6.90 44.25 -25.26
C SER A 16 -6.55 43.95 -23.81
N THR A 17 -6.49 45.04 -23.05
CA THR A 17 -6.43 45.15 -21.59
C THR A 17 -7.33 44.16 -20.85
N VAL A 18 -6.82 42.96 -20.55
CA VAL A 18 -7.41 42.12 -19.52
C VAL A 18 -7.04 42.73 -18.17
N LYS A 19 -7.96 43.51 -17.62
CA LYS A 19 -7.94 44.00 -16.23
C LYS A 19 -7.62 42.82 -15.31
N ALA A 20 -6.45 42.84 -14.69
CA ALA A 20 -6.12 41.95 -13.58
C ALA A 20 -7.05 42.26 -12.39
N ARG A 21 -8.22 41.61 -12.34
CA ARG A 21 -8.99 41.49 -11.11
C ARG A 21 -8.24 40.50 -10.21
N GLY A 22 -7.41 41.05 -9.33
CA GLY A 22 -6.79 40.28 -8.26
C GLY A 22 -7.85 39.56 -7.43
N ILE A 23 -7.96 38.24 -7.62
CA ILE A 23 -8.80 37.38 -6.78
C ILE A 23 -8.05 37.24 -5.45
N LYS A 24 -8.42 38.06 -4.47
CA LYS A 24 -8.07 37.86 -3.07
C LYS A 24 -8.81 36.59 -2.61
N HIS A 25 -8.19 35.43 -2.78
CA HIS A 25 -8.72 34.20 -2.20
C HIS A 25 -8.52 34.29 -0.69
N ARG A 26 -9.53 34.82 0.02
CA ARG A 26 -9.56 34.84 1.48
C ARG A 26 -9.73 33.40 1.93
N PHE A 27 -8.62 32.73 2.19
CA PHE A 27 -8.60 31.35 2.72
C PHE A 27 -9.22 31.36 4.12
N LYS A 28 -10.53 31.16 4.20
CA LYS A 28 -11.26 31.03 5.47
C LYS A 28 -11.14 29.58 5.94
N TRP A 29 -9.94 29.19 6.34
CA TRP A 29 -9.73 27.95 7.08
C TRP A 29 -10.30 28.15 8.48
N ASN A 30 -11.54 27.70 8.70
CA ASN A 30 -12.08 27.18 9.97
C ASN A 30 -13.59 26.96 9.82
N ARG A 31 -13.95 25.84 9.19
CA ARG A 31 -15.11 25.06 9.66
C ARG A 31 -14.62 23.64 9.86
N LYS A 32 -14.39 23.27 11.11
CA LYS A 32 -14.27 21.87 11.53
C LYS A 32 -15.63 21.23 11.24
N THR A 33 -15.76 20.49 10.15
CA THR A 33 -16.83 19.53 9.99
C THR A 33 -16.39 18.25 10.68
N LEU A 34 -17.05 17.97 11.80
CA LEU A 34 -16.99 16.71 12.53
C LEU A 34 -17.30 15.57 11.54
N PRO A 35 -16.48 14.49 11.46
CA PRO A 35 -16.75 13.44 10.49
C PRO A 35 -17.95 12.62 10.95
N SER A 36 -19.06 12.73 10.20
CA SER A 36 -20.19 11.81 10.28
C SER A 36 -19.74 10.41 9.85
N SER A 37 -20.13 9.39 10.63
CA SER A 37 -19.47 8.10 10.68
C SER A 37 -19.69 7.14 9.50
N ASN A 38 -20.40 7.50 8.42
CA ASN A 38 -20.95 6.46 7.52
C ASN A 38 -20.71 6.64 6.01
N HIS A 39 -19.79 7.50 5.57
CA HIS A 39 -19.39 7.55 4.16
C HIS A 39 -18.01 6.92 3.96
N ILE A 40 -17.99 5.60 3.78
CA ILE A 40 -16.81 4.87 3.29
C ILE A 40 -16.68 5.20 1.80
N THR A 41 -15.90 6.23 1.46
CA THR A 41 -15.50 6.56 0.09
C THR A 41 -14.85 5.35 -0.59
N GLU A 42 -15.10 5.13 -1.89
CA GLU A 42 -14.57 4.02 -2.71
C GLU A 42 -13.06 3.76 -2.54
N ALA A 43 -12.27 4.82 -2.28
CA ALA A 43 -10.85 4.70 -1.96
C ALA A 43 -10.57 3.83 -0.72
N ARG A 44 -11.39 3.94 0.35
CA ARG A 44 -11.30 3.07 1.54
C ARG A 44 -11.86 1.67 1.28
N VAL A 45 -12.84 1.54 0.37
CA VAL A 45 -13.36 0.23 -0.04
C VAL A 45 -12.29 -0.57 -0.80
N ALA A 46 -11.50 0.11 -1.65
CA ALA A 46 -10.37 -0.49 -2.35
C ALA A 46 -9.20 -0.89 -1.42
N GLU A 47 -9.08 -0.24 -0.25
CA GLU A 47 -8.10 -0.59 0.78
C GLU A 47 -8.53 -1.81 1.63
N ASN A 48 -9.83 -2.05 1.78
CA ASN A 48 -10.39 -3.15 2.59
C ASN A 48 -10.72 -4.42 1.78
N ARG A 49 -10.31 -4.52 0.51
CA ARG A 49 -10.45 -5.77 -0.24
C ARG A 49 -9.38 -6.78 0.19
N PRO A 50 -9.71 -8.07 0.37
CA PRO A 50 -8.72 -9.10 0.67
C PRO A 50 -7.59 -9.10 -0.37
N GLY A 51 -6.35 -9.07 0.09
CA GLY A 51 -5.15 -8.97 -0.74
C GLY A 51 -4.73 -7.55 -1.09
N ALA A 52 -5.42 -6.49 -0.66
CA ALA A 52 -4.98 -5.13 -0.92
C ALA A 52 -3.63 -4.80 -0.27
N PHE A 53 -2.81 -4.05 -1.01
CA PHE A 53 -1.56 -3.49 -0.49
C PHE A 53 -1.83 -2.35 0.48
N ILE A 54 -1.14 -2.39 1.61
CA ILE A 54 -1.07 -1.31 2.60
C ILE A 54 0.30 -0.65 2.42
N LYS A 55 0.33 0.55 1.82
CA LYS A 55 1.57 1.31 1.55
C LYS A 55 1.65 2.52 2.49
N GLN A 56 2.28 2.35 3.64
CA GLN A 56 2.58 3.41 4.62
C GLN A 56 3.96 4.05 4.38
N GLY A 57 4.79 3.45 3.53
CA GLY A 57 6.17 3.86 3.24
C GLY A 57 7.17 3.45 4.31
N ARG A 58 6.91 2.37 5.06
CA ARG A 58 7.82 1.88 6.12
C ARG A 58 8.78 0.84 5.58
N LYS A 59 10.08 1.14 5.57
CA LYS A 59 11.10 0.14 5.23
C LYS A 59 11.04 -1.06 6.18
N LEU A 60 10.82 -2.25 5.61
CA LEU A 60 10.83 -3.52 6.36
C LEU A 60 12.24 -4.11 6.42
N ASP A 61 12.52 -4.85 7.49
CA ASP A 61 13.78 -5.56 7.68
C ASP A 61 13.66 -7.00 7.17
N ILE A 62 13.92 -7.18 5.87
CA ILE A 62 13.83 -8.47 5.17
C ILE A 62 15.08 -8.62 4.31
N ASP A 63 15.67 -9.82 4.33
CA ASP A 63 16.80 -10.14 3.45
C ASP A 63 16.30 -10.64 2.08
N PHE A 64 16.63 -9.87 1.05
CA PHE A 64 16.39 -10.13 -0.37
C PHE A 64 17.69 -10.53 -1.11
N GLY A 65 18.81 -10.67 -0.41
CA GLY A 65 20.15 -10.84 -0.98
C GLY A 65 20.80 -9.52 -1.40
N ALA A 66 22.08 -9.55 -1.78
CA ALA A 66 22.89 -8.34 -1.99
C ALA A 66 22.34 -7.33 -3.02
N GLU A 67 21.80 -7.82 -4.15
CA GLU A 67 21.19 -6.96 -5.17
C GLU A 67 19.81 -6.45 -4.73
N GLY A 68 18.96 -7.35 -4.22
CA GLY A 68 17.61 -7.01 -3.76
C GLY A 68 17.61 -6.04 -2.58
N ASN A 69 18.55 -6.18 -1.63
CA ASN A 69 18.67 -5.31 -0.47
C ASN A 69 19.04 -3.88 -0.88
N ARG A 70 19.96 -3.72 -1.84
CA ARG A 70 20.32 -2.39 -2.38
C ARG A 70 19.15 -1.76 -3.11
N TYR A 71 18.46 -2.53 -3.94
CA TYR A 71 17.28 -2.06 -4.67
C TYR A 71 16.15 -1.66 -3.72
N TYR A 72 15.81 -2.53 -2.77
CA TYR A 72 14.76 -2.27 -1.78
C TYR A 72 15.10 -1.07 -0.89
N ALA A 73 16.37 -0.91 -0.48
CA ALA A 73 16.80 0.25 0.30
C ALA A 73 16.59 1.59 -0.43
N ALA A 74 16.69 1.62 -1.76
CA ALA A 74 16.44 2.82 -2.56
C ALA A 74 14.95 3.06 -2.87
N TYR A 75 14.15 1.99 -2.98
CA TYR A 75 12.79 2.04 -3.52
C TYR A 75 11.70 1.51 -2.58
N TYR A 76 11.98 1.30 -1.30
CA TYR A 76 11.04 0.69 -0.32
C TYR A 76 9.66 1.36 -0.30
N TRP A 77 9.58 2.67 -0.54
CA TRP A 77 8.35 3.45 -0.57
C TRP A 77 7.36 3.05 -1.68
N GLN A 78 7.80 2.30 -2.71
CA GLN A 78 6.93 1.77 -3.77
C GLN A 78 6.24 0.45 -3.36
N PHE A 79 6.80 -0.24 -2.38
CA PHE A 79 6.38 -1.56 -1.96
C PHE A 79 5.33 -1.53 -0.84
N PRO A 80 4.52 -2.59 -0.68
CA PRO A 80 3.61 -2.72 0.46
C PRO A 80 4.39 -2.96 1.77
N ASP A 81 3.93 -2.33 2.85
CA ASP A 81 4.41 -2.61 4.20
C ASP A 81 3.52 -3.63 4.93
N GLY A 82 2.34 -3.87 4.37
CA GLY A 82 1.34 -4.82 4.85
C GLY A 82 0.37 -5.23 3.77
N ILE A 83 -0.41 -6.27 4.06
CA ILE A 83 -1.47 -6.79 3.20
C ILE A 83 -2.74 -6.90 4.04
N TYR A 84 -3.84 -6.34 3.56
CA TYR A 84 -5.15 -6.54 4.17
C TYR A 84 -5.64 -7.95 3.82
N TYR A 85 -5.73 -8.83 4.81
CA TYR A 85 -6.19 -10.20 4.61
C TYR A 85 -6.67 -10.81 5.93
N GLU A 86 -7.94 -11.24 5.95
CA GLU A 86 -8.60 -11.90 7.08
C GLU A 86 -8.88 -13.36 6.70
N GLY A 87 -7.88 -14.22 6.84
CA GLY A 87 -7.97 -15.65 6.48
C GLY A 87 -8.37 -16.58 7.63
N CYS A 88 -8.66 -16.03 8.81
CA CYS A 88 -8.78 -16.79 10.06
C CYS A 88 -10.23 -17.11 10.46
N SER A 89 -11.20 -16.89 9.57
CA SER A 89 -12.63 -17.08 9.86
C SER A 89 -13.07 -18.54 9.94
N GLU A 90 -12.29 -19.48 9.39
CA GLU A 90 -12.61 -20.90 9.37
C GLU A 90 -11.82 -21.62 10.48
N ALA A 91 -12.51 -22.44 11.28
CA ALA A 91 -11.98 -23.04 12.51
C ALA A 91 -10.81 -24.04 12.31
N ASN A 92 -10.54 -24.46 11.06
CA ASN A 92 -9.60 -25.53 10.74
C ASN A 92 -8.67 -25.18 9.58
N VAL A 93 -8.27 -23.92 9.44
CA VAL A 93 -7.28 -23.53 8.43
C VAL A 93 -5.87 -23.79 8.99
N THR A 94 -4.97 -24.32 8.16
CA THR A 94 -3.56 -24.45 8.54
C THR A 94 -2.78 -23.18 8.22
N LYS A 95 -1.59 -23.01 8.81
CA LYS A 95 -0.73 -21.87 8.53
C LYS A 95 -0.37 -21.76 7.06
N GLU A 96 -0.05 -22.89 6.47
CA GLU A 96 0.32 -23.01 5.07
C GLU A 96 -0.86 -22.60 4.17
N MET A 97 -2.08 -22.98 4.55
CA MET A 97 -3.29 -22.63 3.80
C MET A 97 -3.63 -21.14 3.91
N VAL A 98 -3.49 -20.52 5.09
CA VAL A 98 -3.64 -19.05 5.23
C VAL A 98 -2.60 -18.30 4.41
N VAL A 99 -1.34 -18.72 4.45
CA VAL A 99 -0.25 -18.07 3.70
C VAL A 99 -0.50 -18.19 2.20
N ALA A 100 -0.84 -19.38 1.70
CA ALA A 100 -1.13 -19.62 0.29
C ALA A 100 -2.33 -18.78 -0.18
N SER A 101 -3.41 -18.77 0.59
CA SER A 101 -4.62 -18.01 0.26
C SER A 101 -4.40 -16.50 0.33
N CYS A 102 -3.58 -16.02 1.26
CA CYS A 102 -3.14 -14.61 1.32
C CYS A 102 -2.37 -14.21 0.06
N ILE A 103 -1.42 -15.03 -0.38
CA ILE A 103 -0.66 -14.78 -1.61
C ILE A 103 -1.58 -14.75 -2.83
N ASN A 104 -2.50 -15.73 -2.94
CA ASN A 104 -3.44 -15.81 -4.05
C ASN A 104 -4.38 -14.59 -4.11
N ALA A 105 -4.97 -14.21 -2.97
CA ALA A 105 -5.79 -13.02 -2.87
C ALA A 105 -5.01 -11.75 -3.23
N THR A 106 -3.74 -11.66 -2.80
CA THR A 106 -2.86 -10.52 -3.10
C THR A 106 -2.56 -10.41 -4.59
N GLN A 107 -2.31 -11.54 -5.26
CA GLN A 107 -2.07 -11.58 -6.70
C GLN A 107 -3.34 -11.17 -7.47
N ALA A 108 -4.51 -11.68 -7.06
CA ALA A 108 -5.79 -11.35 -7.67
C ALA A 108 -6.17 -9.87 -7.49
N ALA A 109 -5.94 -9.30 -6.30
CA ALA A 109 -6.27 -7.90 -6.02
C ALA A 109 -5.36 -6.91 -6.75
N ASN A 110 -4.09 -7.26 -6.99
CA ASN A 110 -3.07 -6.34 -7.50
C ASN A 110 -2.50 -6.76 -8.86
N GLN A 111 -3.30 -7.41 -9.73
CA GLN A 111 -2.87 -7.91 -11.04
C GLN A 111 -2.06 -6.88 -11.86
N ALA A 112 -2.49 -5.61 -11.86
CA ALA A 112 -1.80 -4.54 -12.58
C ALA A 112 -0.33 -4.30 -12.13
N GLU A 113 -0.02 -4.53 -10.85
CA GLU A 113 1.34 -4.42 -10.31
C GLU A 113 2.23 -5.59 -10.76
N PHE A 114 1.63 -6.76 -11.03
CA PHE A 114 2.33 -7.96 -11.51
C PHE A 114 2.49 -7.99 -13.04
N SER A 115 1.59 -7.35 -13.79
CA SER A 115 1.62 -7.36 -15.26
C SER A 115 2.64 -6.38 -15.89
N ARG A 116 3.27 -5.49 -15.10
CA ARG A 116 4.26 -4.55 -15.63
C ARG A 116 5.56 -5.27 -16.02
N GLU A 117 5.77 -5.45 -17.32
CA GLU A 117 6.97 -6.06 -17.92
C GLU A 117 7.97 -4.95 -18.37
N LYS A 118 9.00 -4.69 -17.57
CA LYS A 118 10.18 -3.86 -17.89
C LYS A 118 11.41 -4.60 -17.37
N GLN A 119 12.61 -4.41 -17.91
CA GLN A 119 13.79 -5.13 -17.36
C GLN A 119 14.05 -4.82 -15.88
N GLU A 120 13.90 -3.55 -15.45
CA GLU A 120 13.86 -3.18 -14.02
C GLU A 120 12.69 -3.81 -13.26
N SER A 121 11.62 -4.18 -13.98
CA SER A 121 10.50 -4.90 -13.38
C SER A 121 10.89 -6.31 -12.95
N ARG A 122 11.90 -6.97 -13.54
CA ARG A 122 12.32 -8.31 -13.07
C ARG A 122 12.82 -8.29 -11.64
N LEU A 123 13.65 -7.31 -11.28
CA LEU A 123 14.15 -7.17 -9.91
C LEU A 123 13.03 -6.69 -8.98
N TYR A 124 12.20 -5.73 -9.43
CA TYR A 124 10.99 -5.31 -8.71
C TYR A 124 10.07 -6.49 -8.39
N GLN A 125 9.73 -7.32 -9.38
CA GLN A 125 8.88 -8.50 -9.21
C GLN A 125 9.50 -9.52 -8.25
N ARG A 126 10.82 -9.74 -8.32
CA ARG A 126 11.52 -10.63 -7.38
C ARG A 126 11.43 -10.13 -5.94
N VAL A 127 11.69 -8.84 -5.72
CA VAL A 127 11.60 -8.21 -4.40
C VAL A 127 10.15 -8.20 -3.91
N LEU A 128 9.21 -7.80 -4.75
CA LEU A 128 7.77 -7.76 -4.43
C LEU A 128 7.26 -9.15 -4.04
N TRP A 129 7.61 -10.18 -4.81
CA TRP A 129 7.20 -11.56 -4.54
C TRP A 129 7.77 -12.08 -3.22
N ARG A 130 9.06 -11.83 -2.96
CA ARG A 130 9.68 -12.18 -1.68
C ARG A 130 9.00 -11.46 -0.51
N LEU A 131 8.73 -10.17 -0.68
CA LEU A 131 8.09 -9.34 0.33
C LEU A 131 6.67 -9.82 0.68
N ILE A 132 5.87 -10.15 -0.34
CA ILE A 132 4.51 -10.67 -0.15
C ILE A 132 4.53 -12.00 0.60
N LYS A 133 5.49 -12.88 0.30
CA LYS A 133 5.67 -14.14 1.03
C LYS A 133 5.99 -13.90 2.50
N GLU A 134 6.90 -12.99 2.80
CA GLU A 134 7.27 -12.66 4.17
C GLU A 134 6.09 -12.04 4.93
N ILE A 135 5.44 -11.02 4.37
CA ILE A 135 4.25 -10.38 4.98
C ILE A 135 3.15 -11.43 5.22
N SER A 136 2.85 -12.29 4.25
CA SER A 136 1.84 -13.34 4.40
C SER A 136 2.23 -14.36 5.47
N SER A 137 3.52 -14.70 5.59
CA SER A 137 4.03 -15.67 6.59
C SER A 137 3.96 -15.15 8.03
N THR A 138 3.88 -13.83 8.22
CA THR A 138 3.67 -13.22 9.53
C THR A 138 2.20 -13.29 10.00
N LYS A 139 1.26 -13.58 9.10
CA LYS A 139 -0.16 -13.73 9.46
C LYS A 139 -0.33 -14.93 10.39
N ARG A 140 -1.06 -14.72 11.48
CA ARG A 140 -1.37 -15.75 12.48
C ARG A 140 -2.84 -15.62 12.86
N CYS A 141 -3.47 -16.75 13.11
CA CYS A 141 -4.80 -16.81 13.67
C CYS A 141 -4.72 -16.97 15.19
N GLU A 142 -5.58 -16.28 15.94
CA GLU A 142 -5.55 -16.28 17.41
C GLU A 142 -5.69 -17.70 17.99
N TYR A 143 -6.55 -18.54 17.41
CA TYR A 143 -6.77 -19.92 17.86
C TYR A 143 -5.53 -20.85 17.72
N TRP A 144 -4.56 -20.53 16.87
CA TRP A 144 -3.29 -21.29 16.82
C TRP A 144 -2.39 -20.98 18.01
N LEU A 145 -2.49 -19.77 18.57
CA LEU A 145 -1.76 -19.40 19.78
C LEU A 145 -2.25 -20.22 20.98
N GLU A 146 -3.56 -20.46 21.07
CA GLU A 146 -4.18 -21.25 22.14
C GLU A 146 -3.86 -22.75 22.03
N ARG A 147 -3.89 -23.32 20.82
CA ARG A 147 -3.56 -24.75 20.62
C ARG A 147 -2.09 -25.06 20.94
N GLY A 148 -1.18 -24.11 20.69
CA GLY A 148 0.23 -24.22 21.08
C GLY A 148 0.47 -24.05 22.58
N ALA A 149 -0.35 -23.26 23.28
CA ALA A 149 -0.30 -23.10 24.73
C ALA A 149 -0.88 -24.34 25.45
N ALA A 150 -2.01 -24.87 24.96
CA ALA A 150 -2.64 -26.07 25.53
C ALA A 150 -1.74 -27.31 25.43
N LEU A 151 -0.99 -27.47 24.33
CA LEU A 151 -0.01 -28.55 24.18
C LEU A 151 1.15 -28.43 25.20
N ARG A 152 1.58 -27.22 25.55
CA ARG A 152 2.63 -27.00 26.57
C ARG A 152 2.13 -27.31 27.97
N VAL A 153 0.87 -27.00 28.28
CA VAL A 153 0.26 -27.30 29.59
C VAL A 153 0.11 -28.81 29.81
N ALA A 154 -0.09 -29.61 28.76
CA ALA A 154 -0.22 -31.07 28.87
C ALA A 154 1.12 -31.79 29.10
N VAL A 155 2.26 -31.21 28.68
CA VAL A 155 3.59 -31.83 28.84
C VAL A 155 4.16 -31.60 30.25
N ASP A 156 3.76 -30.53 30.93
CA ASP A 156 4.21 -30.18 32.29
C ASP A 156 3.36 -30.80 33.41
N GLN A 157 2.42 -31.71 33.10
CA GLN A 157 1.68 -32.43 34.13
C GLN A 157 2.48 -33.67 34.55
N PRO A 158 3.07 -33.72 35.76
CA PRO A 158 3.70 -34.95 36.23
C PRO A 158 2.60 -36.01 36.37
N ALA A 159 2.73 -37.09 35.62
CA ALA A 159 1.90 -38.27 35.79
C ALA A 159 2.14 -38.81 37.22
N MET A 160 1.25 -38.47 38.16
CA MET A 160 1.17 -39.18 39.43
C MET A 160 0.61 -40.56 39.12
N VAL A 161 1.51 -41.52 38.99
CA VAL A 161 1.18 -42.94 39.00
C VAL A 161 0.93 -43.32 40.47
N CYS A 162 -0.32 -43.69 40.78
CA CYS A 162 -0.69 -44.27 42.07
C CYS A 162 -0.29 -45.75 42.14
#